data_AF-A0A0A0QTD0-F1
#
_entry.id   AF-A0A0A0QTD0-F1
#
_cell.length_a   1.000
_cell.length_b   1.000
_cell.length_c   1.000
_cell.angle_alpha   90.00
_cell.angle_beta   90.00
_cell.angle_gamma   90.00
#
_symmetry.space_group_name_H-M   'P 1'
#
loop_
_entity.id
_entity.type
_entity.pdbx_description
1 polymer ?
#
loop_
_entity_poly.entity_id
_entity_poly.type
_entity_poly.pdbx_seq_one_letter_code
_entity_poly.pdbx_strand_id
1 'polypeptide(L)'
;GQGNSTVGSDIILTAFKDCLDPSQKATCGREFSIKTSVFSGKLSRTCCDSDFCNRGAVQVPTSDNTPNGYICEDCFNDQSTDLCTQTGVVQCTGKQKACISFSGTASRPSEIH
;
A
#
# COMPACT_ATOMS: atom_id res chain seq x y z
N GLY A 1 6.32 10.22 1.46
CA GLY A 1 5.57 8.99 1.74
C GLY A 1 6.52 7.84 1.95
N GLN A 2 6.04 6.78 2.58
CA GLN A 2 6.85 5.61 2.95
C GLN A 2 6.01 4.35 2.89
N GLY A 3 6.53 3.28 2.35
CA GLY A 3 5.79 2.03 2.28
C GLY A 3 6.68 0.80 2.25
N ASN A 4 6.09 -0.32 2.63
CA ASN A 4 6.63 -1.65 2.41
C ASN A 4 5.60 -2.47 1.64
N SER A 5 6.09 -3.21 0.67
CA SER A 5 5.28 -4.15 -0.08
C SER A 5 6.00 -5.48 -0.19
N THR A 6 5.25 -6.57 -0.13
CA THR A 6 5.74 -7.92 -0.35
C THR A 6 5.01 -8.50 -1.54
N VAL A 7 5.76 -9.02 -2.52
CA VAL A 7 5.24 -9.81 -3.64
C VAL A 7 5.87 -11.20 -3.51
N GLY A 8 5.07 -12.22 -3.20
CA GLY A 8 5.62 -13.55 -2.88
C GLY A 8 6.56 -13.47 -1.66
N SER A 9 7.85 -13.76 -1.85
CA SER A 9 8.89 -13.66 -0.82
C SER A 9 9.66 -12.33 -0.82
N ASP A 10 9.52 -11.52 -1.87
CA ASP A 10 10.33 -10.33 -2.08
C ASP A 10 9.76 -9.14 -1.32
N ILE A 11 10.56 -8.57 -0.41
CA ILE A 11 10.20 -7.39 0.36
C ILE A 11 10.82 -6.16 -0.30
N ILE A 12 9.96 -5.21 -0.67
CA ILE A 12 10.33 -3.97 -1.34
C ILE A 12 9.98 -2.82 -0.43
N LEU A 13 11.00 -2.04 -0.07
CA LEU A 13 10.88 -0.86 0.77
C LEU A 13 11.01 0.39 -0.10
N THR A 14 10.05 1.30 0.04
CA THR A 14 10.04 2.54 -0.75
C THR A 14 9.86 3.74 0.18
N ALA A 15 10.74 4.71 0.06
CA ALA A 15 10.63 6.00 0.74
C ALA A 15 10.83 7.11 -0.29
N PHE A 16 9.93 8.09 -0.28
CA PHE A 16 9.98 9.23 -1.20
C PHE A 16 9.60 10.52 -0.49
N LYS A 17 10.15 11.63 -0.95
CA LYS A 17 9.84 12.96 -0.46
C LYS A 17 9.57 13.85 -1.65
N ASP A 18 8.46 14.55 -1.60
CA ASP A 18 8.02 15.43 -2.68
C ASP A 18 7.08 16.49 -2.09
N CYS A 19 6.78 17.50 -2.89
CA CYS A 19 5.69 18.43 -2.66
C CYS A 19 4.34 17.73 -2.87
N LEU A 20 3.31 18.19 -2.15
CA LEU A 20 1.97 17.64 -2.24
C LEU A 20 1.02 18.66 -2.87
N ASP A 21 0.23 18.23 -3.84
CA ASP A 21 -0.89 19.02 -4.33
C ASP A 21 -1.90 19.29 -3.19
N PRO A 22 -2.30 20.55 -2.91
CA PRO A 22 -3.22 20.88 -1.82
C PRO A 22 -4.54 20.10 -1.82
N SER A 23 -5.06 19.71 -3.00
CA SER A 23 -6.27 18.87 -3.13
C SER A 23 -6.12 17.50 -2.47
N GLN A 24 -4.88 17.00 -2.36
CA GLN A 24 -4.55 15.69 -1.79
C GLN A 24 -4.24 15.74 -0.29
N LYS A 25 -4.42 16.90 0.37
CA LYS A 25 -4.14 17.07 1.81
C LYS A 25 -4.95 16.11 2.70
N ALA A 26 -6.11 15.66 2.24
CA ALA A 26 -6.91 14.64 2.92
C ALA A 26 -6.20 13.28 3.09
N THR A 27 -5.14 13.02 2.31
CA THR A 27 -4.33 11.78 2.42
C THR A 27 -3.21 11.87 3.48
N CYS A 28 -2.98 13.06 4.05
CA CYS A 28 -1.95 13.26 5.08
C CYS A 28 -2.33 12.59 6.41
N GLY A 29 -1.34 11.97 7.06
CA GLY A 29 -1.51 11.22 8.30
C GLY A 29 -2.28 9.91 8.14
N ARG A 30 -2.67 9.55 6.90
CA ARG A 30 -3.36 8.29 6.62
C ARG A 30 -2.38 7.17 6.37
N GLU A 31 -2.77 5.99 6.85
CA GLU A 31 -2.12 4.72 6.57
C GLU A 31 -3.07 3.90 5.69
N PHE A 32 -2.53 3.34 4.62
CA PHE A 32 -3.22 2.44 3.71
C PHE A 32 -2.55 1.07 3.79
N SER A 33 -3.35 0.01 3.87
CA SER A 33 -2.86 -1.36 3.88
C SER A 33 -3.75 -2.26 3.04
N ILE A 34 -3.16 -3.05 2.16
CA ILE A 34 -3.83 -4.00 1.28
C ILE A 34 -3.14 -5.36 1.37
N LYS A 35 -3.92 -6.42 1.22
CA LYS A 35 -3.43 -7.80 1.25
C LYS A 35 -4.27 -8.68 0.33
N THR A 36 -3.57 -9.49 -0.45
CA THR A 36 -4.09 -10.61 -1.25
C THR A 36 -3.32 -11.88 -0.86
N SER A 37 -3.57 -13.01 -1.51
CA SER A 37 -2.76 -14.23 -1.31
C SER A 37 -1.29 -14.07 -1.76
N VAL A 38 -1.02 -13.20 -2.73
CA VAL A 38 0.31 -13.04 -3.35
C VAL A 38 0.99 -11.74 -2.93
N PHE A 39 0.20 -10.67 -2.75
CA PHE A 39 0.68 -9.33 -2.51
C PHE A 39 0.25 -8.82 -1.15
N SER A 40 1.15 -8.14 -0.44
CA SER A 40 0.76 -7.27 0.66
C SER A 40 1.47 -5.94 0.53
N GLY A 41 0.80 -4.86 0.90
CA GLY A 41 1.35 -3.53 0.77
C GLY A 41 0.84 -2.64 1.89
N LYS A 42 1.72 -1.81 2.41
CA LYS A 42 1.39 -0.81 3.41
C LYS A 42 2.10 0.50 3.08
N LEU A 43 1.34 1.58 3.11
CA LEU A 43 1.77 2.93 2.77
C LEU A 43 1.35 3.87 3.88
N SER A 44 2.28 4.69 4.35
CA SER A 44 2.03 5.80 5.25
C SER A 44 2.49 7.10 4.61
N ARG A 45 1.74 8.18 4.88
CA ARG A 45 2.05 9.50 4.34
C ARG A 45 2.03 10.54 5.46
N THR A 46 3.20 11.07 5.77
CA THR A 46 3.35 12.27 6.60
C THR A 46 3.47 13.49 5.72
N CYS A 47 2.82 14.58 6.13
CA CYS A 47 2.87 15.87 5.45
C CYS A 47 3.22 16.97 6.45
N CYS A 48 3.73 18.08 5.93
CA CYS A 48 4.03 19.30 6.67
C CYS A 48 3.99 20.48 5.68
N ASP A 49 3.83 21.70 6.18
CA ASP A 49 3.48 22.90 5.39
C ASP A 49 4.47 24.06 5.55
N SER A 50 5.68 23.78 6.03
CA SER A 50 6.78 24.75 6.11
C SER A 50 7.97 24.32 5.26
N ASP A 51 8.81 25.28 4.88
CA ASP A 51 9.97 25.01 4.04
C ASP A 51 10.88 23.94 4.64
N PHE A 52 11.22 22.94 3.83
CA PHE A 52 12.08 21.80 4.18
C PHE A 52 11.67 21.03 5.45
N CYS A 53 10.39 21.05 5.83
CA CYS A 53 9.89 20.35 7.01
C CYS A 53 10.01 18.82 6.95
N ASN A 54 10.10 18.26 5.74
CA ASN A 54 10.25 16.82 5.49
C ASN A 54 11.71 16.34 5.57
N ARG A 55 12.61 17.09 6.23
CA ARG A 55 14.00 16.69 6.53
C ARG A 55 14.03 15.48 7.48
N GLY A 56 15.14 14.74 7.47
CA GLY A 56 15.37 13.60 8.37
C GLY A 56 15.07 12.22 7.78
N ALA A 57 15.26 11.18 8.57
CA ALA A 57 15.01 9.80 8.16
C ALA A 57 13.50 9.51 8.09
N VAL A 58 13.13 8.63 7.17
CA VAL A 58 11.76 8.17 6.96
C VAL A 58 11.70 6.72 7.45
N GLN A 59 10.81 6.43 8.40
CA GLN A 59 10.68 5.05 8.91
C GLN A 59 9.73 4.25 8.06
N VAL A 60 10.05 3.00 7.77
CA VAL A 60 9.13 2.13 7.05
C VAL A 60 8.02 1.68 8.02
N PRO A 61 6.74 1.70 7.61
CA PRO A 61 5.67 1.23 8.48
C PRO A 61 5.80 -0.27 8.70
N THR A 62 5.73 -0.72 9.95
CA THR A 62 5.79 -2.14 10.28
C THR A 62 4.48 -2.82 9.86
N SER A 63 4.57 -4.01 9.25
CA SER A 63 3.39 -4.81 8.95
C SER A 63 2.82 -5.44 10.24
N ASP A 64 1.52 -5.28 10.45
CA ASP A 64 0.77 -6.04 11.45
C ASP A 64 0.05 -7.19 10.74
N ASN A 65 0.58 -8.38 10.91
CA ASN A 65 0.10 -9.60 10.28
C ASN A 65 -0.88 -10.39 11.16
N THR A 66 -1.30 -9.82 12.29
CA THR A 66 -2.28 -10.45 13.19
C THR A 66 -3.62 -10.54 12.48
N PRO A 67 -4.19 -11.76 12.28
CA PRO A 67 -5.52 -11.91 11.69
C PRO A 67 -6.57 -11.17 12.52
N ASN A 68 -7.43 -10.41 11.86
CA ASN A 68 -8.44 -9.59 12.54
C ASN A 68 -9.88 -10.10 12.38
N GLY A 69 -10.03 -11.30 11.79
CA GLY A 69 -11.32 -11.97 11.61
C GLY A 69 -12.08 -11.57 10.35
N TYR A 70 -11.67 -10.53 9.62
CA TYR A 70 -12.24 -10.23 8.31
C TYR A 70 -11.67 -11.18 7.25
N ILE A 71 -12.55 -11.68 6.39
CA ILE A 71 -12.21 -12.56 5.28
C ILE A 71 -12.74 -11.94 4.00
N CYS A 72 -11.87 -11.81 3.01
CA CYS A 72 -12.22 -11.27 1.70
C CYS A 72 -11.99 -12.32 0.62
N GLU A 73 -12.78 -12.22 -0.44
CA GLU A 73 -12.54 -12.92 -1.70
C GLU A 73 -11.19 -12.48 -2.26
N ASP A 74 -10.45 -13.44 -2.83
CA ASP A 74 -9.08 -13.19 -3.26
C ASP A 74 -8.84 -13.68 -4.68
N CYS A 75 -8.15 -12.82 -5.43
CA CYS A 75 -7.52 -13.10 -6.69
C CYS A 75 -6.49 -12.01 -7.00
N PHE A 76 -5.37 -12.40 -7.62
CA PHE A 76 -4.29 -11.46 -7.96
C PHE A 76 -3.71 -11.79 -9.35
N ASN A 77 -3.55 -10.77 -10.18
CA ASN A 77 -2.87 -10.83 -11.46
C ASN A 77 -2.17 -9.48 -11.71
N ASP A 78 -0.84 -9.50 -11.88
CA ASP A 78 0.00 -8.33 -12.17
C ASP A 78 0.50 -8.29 -13.61
N GLN A 79 0.19 -9.31 -14.42
CA GLN A 79 0.65 -9.44 -15.81
C GLN A 79 -0.39 -9.06 -16.86
N SER A 80 -1.65 -8.83 -16.47
CA SER A 80 -2.70 -8.35 -17.37
C SER A 80 -3.62 -7.35 -16.68
N THR A 81 -4.24 -6.47 -17.47
CA THR A 81 -5.34 -5.60 -17.03
C THR A 81 -6.67 -6.33 -16.90
N ASP A 82 -6.76 -7.58 -17.37
CA ASP A 82 -7.97 -8.38 -17.30
C ASP A 82 -8.35 -8.71 -15.85
N LEU A 83 -9.66 -8.78 -15.62
CA LEU A 83 -10.19 -9.27 -14.35
C LEU A 83 -9.73 -10.71 -14.14
N CYS A 84 -9.14 -10.96 -12.98
CA CYS A 84 -8.74 -12.29 -12.61
C CYS A 84 -9.95 -13.03 -11.96
N THR A 85 -10.03 -14.34 -12.16
CA THR A 85 -11.14 -15.15 -11.62
C THR A 85 -10.87 -15.46 -10.15
N GLN A 86 -11.85 -15.25 -9.29
CA GLN A 86 -11.75 -15.55 -7.86
C GLN A 86 -11.32 -17.00 -7.63
N THR A 87 -10.16 -17.19 -6.98
CA THR A 87 -9.57 -18.52 -6.73
C THR A 87 -9.49 -18.87 -5.26
N GLY A 88 -9.71 -17.92 -4.35
CA GLY A 88 -9.60 -18.18 -2.92
C GLY A 88 -10.14 -17.08 -2.03
N VAL A 89 -9.67 -17.11 -0.79
CA VAL A 89 -9.96 -16.13 0.25
C VAL A 89 -8.68 -15.70 0.94
N VAL A 90 -8.66 -14.47 1.44
CA VAL A 90 -7.56 -13.92 2.23
C VAL A 90 -8.06 -13.47 3.60
N GLN A 91 -7.30 -13.80 4.64
CA GLN A 91 -7.53 -13.29 5.99
C GLN A 91 -6.90 -11.90 6.13
N CYS A 92 -7.76 -10.91 6.38
CA CYS A 92 -7.37 -9.54 6.68
C CYS A 92 -6.61 -9.48 8.00
N THR A 93 -5.71 -8.50 8.11
CA THR A 93 -4.85 -8.32 9.27
C THR A 93 -4.86 -6.89 9.78
N GLY A 94 -4.50 -6.72 11.06
CA GLY A 94 -4.40 -5.42 11.70
C GLY A 94 -5.66 -4.57 11.54
N LYS A 95 -5.53 -3.38 10.95
CA LYS A 95 -6.61 -2.37 10.82
C LYS A 95 -7.45 -2.49 9.53
N GLN A 96 -7.25 -3.53 8.71
CA GLN A 96 -8.03 -3.75 7.48
C GLN A 96 -9.50 -4.05 7.80
N LYS A 97 -10.45 -3.37 7.16
CA LYS A 97 -11.90 -3.44 7.50
C LYS A 97 -12.84 -3.58 6.30
N ALA A 98 -12.31 -3.68 5.10
CA ALA A 98 -13.12 -3.71 3.87
C ALA A 98 -12.46 -4.59 2.81
N CYS A 99 -13.30 -5.24 2.02
CA CYS A 99 -12.89 -5.94 0.81
C CYS A 99 -13.02 -4.98 -0.37
N ILE A 100 -12.02 -4.97 -1.25
CA ILE A 100 -11.98 -4.10 -2.43
C ILE A 100 -11.60 -4.91 -3.65
N SER A 101 -12.12 -4.51 -4.81
CA SER A 101 -11.73 -5.03 -6.12
C SER A 101 -11.21 -3.86 -6.95
N PHE A 102 -10.04 -4.03 -7.56
CA PHE A 102 -9.41 -3.01 -8.40
C PHE A 102 -8.77 -3.67 -9.62
N SER A 103 -8.88 -3.00 -10.76
CA SER A 103 -8.20 -3.35 -12.02
C SER A 103 -7.61 -2.09 -12.61
N GLY A 104 -6.34 -2.14 -13.02
CA GLY A 104 -5.66 -1.01 -13.63
C GLY A 104 -4.14 -1.12 -13.51
N THR A 105 -3.46 -0.07 -13.96
CA THR A 105 -2.00 0.04 -13.84
C THR A 105 -1.62 0.69 -12.51
N ALA A 106 -0.54 0.19 -11.90
CA ALA A 106 0.06 0.77 -10.71
C ALA A 106 1.54 1.00 -10.96
N SER A 107 2.08 2.11 -10.46
CA SER A 107 3.49 2.44 -10.54
C SER A 107 4.04 2.68 -9.14
N ARG A 108 5.26 2.22 -8.90
CA ARG A 108 5.96 2.49 -7.64
C ARG A 108 6.82 3.75 -7.79
N PRO A 109 6.83 4.65 -6.79
CA PRO A 109 7.69 5.83 -6.82
C PRO A 109 9.15 5.42 -6.61
N SER A 110 9.77 4.90 -7.67
CA SER A 110 11.17 4.45 -7.87
C SER A 110 11.32 3.79 -9.26
N GLU A 111 10.20 3.36 -9.85
CA GLU A 111 10.13 2.74 -11.18
C GLU A 111 9.97 3.85 -12.22
N ILE A 112 11.09 4.49 -12.56
CA ILE A 112 11.19 5.37 -13.71
C ILE A 112 11.77 4.51 -14.83
N HIS A 113 11.01 4.30 -15.91
CA HIS A 113 11.56 3.87 -17.20
C HIS A 113 11.67 5.10 -18.09
#